data_AF-A0A936JTM5-F1
#
_entry.id   AF-A0A936JTM5-F1
#
_cell.length_a   1.000
_cell.length_b   1.000
_cell.length_c   1.000
_cell.angle_alpha   90.00
_cell.angle_beta   90.00
_cell.angle_gamma   90.00
#
_symmetry.space_group_name_H-M   'P 1'
#
loop_
_entity.id
_entity.type
_entity.pdbx_description
1 polymer ?
#
loop_
_entity_poly.entity_id
_entity_poly.type
_entity_poly.pdbx_seq_one_letter_code
_entity_poly.pdbx_strand_id
1 'polypeptide(L)'
;MGRDVSAPDALNMLRAEFLVNGYASAFVDVRSTSGRSLEFGISVWNDVMPGRVRGPIDGSFWRIGALFPQQIRAARKHRVRQLGVEAAIACHIAMIDMEDILLRICTSDAAITTGGCRSWSTWEPPLDMGATYHADGYVARDLALSWILLHDKTQSDFNLDLDLGLPIDVLRERVAAAPAGATISIPRRGEITREQVLATLNTPPTSLLDALETSAVPDTEWQSVEPAARHHLIEGEVHPPATIEVGVTSREHIRFIETHAPFHVRRLPNGGVMLATHPYRTLWPLWADALALLGIRS
;
A
#
# COMPACT_ATOMS: atom_id res chain seq x y z
N MET A 1 -13.90 12.67 20.05
CA MET A 1 -12.92 12.01 20.93
C MET A 1 -12.92 10.55 20.52
N GLY A 2 -11.98 10.15 19.65
CA GLY A 2 -11.79 8.74 19.35
C GLY A 2 -11.24 8.04 20.58
N ARG A 3 -11.58 6.76 20.72
CA ARG A 3 -10.94 5.88 21.70
C ARG A 3 -9.66 5.38 21.03
N ASP A 4 -8.58 5.25 21.81
CA ASP A 4 -7.42 4.44 21.39
C ASP A 4 -7.91 2.99 21.40
N VAL A 5 -8.14 2.43 20.21
CA VAL A 5 -8.79 1.12 20.03
C VAL A 5 -7.75 0.19 19.42
N SER A 6 -7.55 -0.98 20.03
CA SER A 6 -6.63 -1.98 19.47
C SER A 6 -7.14 -2.49 18.11
N ALA A 7 -6.24 -2.97 17.24
CA ALA A 7 -6.68 -3.54 15.95
C ALA A 7 -7.72 -4.68 16.10
N PRO A 8 -7.61 -5.60 17.08
CA PRO A 8 -8.67 -6.57 17.37
C PRO A 8 -10.01 -5.94 17.79
N ASP A 9 -9.98 -4.89 18.59
CA ASP A 9 -11.21 -4.20 19.01
C ASP A 9 -11.86 -3.45 17.83
N ALA A 10 -11.06 -2.85 16.95
CA ALA A 10 -11.52 -2.24 15.71
C ALA A 10 -12.21 -3.28 14.82
N LEU A 11 -11.61 -4.46 14.66
CA LEU A 11 -12.23 -5.59 13.95
C LEU A 11 -13.52 -6.08 14.62
N ASN A 12 -13.57 -6.15 15.94
CA ASN A 12 -14.78 -6.56 16.65
C ASN A 12 -15.93 -5.55 16.47
N MET A 13 -15.61 -4.26 16.45
CA MET A 13 -16.59 -3.21 16.12
C MET A 13 -17.11 -3.36 14.70
N LEU A 14 -16.20 -3.53 13.73
CA LEU A 14 -16.56 -3.76 12.33
C LEU A 14 -17.43 -5.00 12.17
N ARG A 15 -17.10 -6.11 12.84
CA ARG A 15 -17.90 -7.34 12.84
C ARG A 15 -19.33 -7.11 13.33
N ALA A 16 -19.48 -6.41 14.43
CA ALA A 16 -20.79 -6.15 15.02
C ALA A 16 -21.67 -5.33 14.08
N GLU A 17 -21.11 -4.30 13.45
CA GLU A 17 -21.84 -3.45 12.49
C GLU A 17 -22.10 -4.18 11.16
N PHE A 18 -21.12 -4.96 10.70
CA PHE A 18 -21.19 -5.74 9.48
C PHE A 18 -22.34 -6.76 9.50
N LEU A 19 -22.54 -7.44 10.64
CA LEU A 19 -23.64 -8.40 10.82
C LEU A 19 -25.03 -7.77 10.64
N VAL A 20 -25.15 -6.45 10.82
CA VAL A 20 -26.42 -5.72 10.72
C VAL A 20 -26.63 -5.16 9.32
N ASN A 21 -25.59 -4.59 8.71
CA ASN A 21 -25.72 -3.72 7.54
C ASN A 21 -25.16 -4.33 6.24
N GLY A 22 -24.40 -5.42 6.30
CA GLY A 22 -23.67 -5.94 5.14
C GLY A 22 -22.52 -5.02 4.66
N TYR A 23 -22.20 -4.01 5.45
CA TYR A 23 -21.06 -3.11 5.31
C TYR A 23 -20.74 -2.59 6.72
N ALA A 24 -19.47 -2.35 7.00
CA ALA A 24 -19.05 -1.68 8.21
C ALA A 24 -17.89 -0.73 7.91
N SER A 25 -17.90 0.42 8.57
CA SER A 25 -16.72 1.28 8.61
C SER A 25 -16.50 1.82 10.01
N ALA A 26 -15.27 1.73 10.48
CA ALA A 26 -14.86 2.22 11.79
C ALA A 26 -13.72 3.22 11.62
N PHE A 27 -13.79 4.29 12.39
CA PHE A 27 -12.68 5.22 12.58
C PHE A 27 -12.05 4.92 13.92
N VAL A 28 -10.75 4.74 13.90
CA VAL A 28 -9.99 4.31 15.06
C VAL A 28 -8.72 5.13 15.17
N ASP A 29 -8.39 5.51 16.40
CA ASP A 29 -7.11 6.13 16.72
C ASP A 29 -6.15 5.00 17.10
N VAL A 30 -5.01 4.92 16.42
CA VAL A 30 -3.93 3.97 16.77
C VAL A 30 -2.64 4.73 16.98
N ARG A 31 -1.94 4.34 18.05
CA ARG A 31 -0.54 4.70 18.24
C ARG A 31 0.36 3.76 17.42
N SER A 32 1.03 4.32 16.42
CA SER A 32 1.93 3.58 15.55
C SER A 32 3.32 3.40 16.18
N THR A 33 4.16 2.58 15.56
CA THR A 33 5.56 2.36 15.96
C THR A 33 6.43 3.61 15.87
N SER A 34 6.10 4.61 15.04
CA SER A 34 6.78 5.91 15.08
C SER A 34 6.41 6.77 16.30
N GLY A 35 5.48 6.30 17.13
CA GLY A 35 4.97 7.00 18.31
C GLY A 35 3.88 8.03 18.01
N ARG A 36 3.51 8.22 16.73
CA ARG A 36 2.42 9.08 16.29
C ARG A 36 1.07 8.46 16.59
N SER A 37 0.09 9.32 16.89
CA SER A 37 -1.33 8.94 16.96
C SER A 37 -1.97 9.21 15.61
N LEU A 38 -2.49 8.16 14.98
CA LEU A 38 -3.05 8.19 13.65
C LEU A 38 -4.53 7.84 13.72
N GLU A 39 -5.38 8.71 13.18
CA GLU A 39 -6.77 8.40 12.89
C GLU A 39 -6.81 7.69 11.54
N PHE A 40 -7.36 6.48 11.51
CA PHE A 40 -7.52 5.71 10.29
C PHE A 40 -8.95 5.17 10.20
N GLY A 41 -9.52 5.26 9.01
CA GLY A 41 -10.71 4.52 8.64
C GLY A 41 -10.33 3.09 8.30
N ILE A 42 -11.16 2.14 8.70
CA ILE A 42 -11.20 0.79 8.14
C ILE A 42 -12.62 0.60 7.61
N SER A 43 -12.74 0.09 6.40
CA SER A 43 -14.02 -0.36 5.85
C SER A 43 -13.97 -1.85 5.54
N VAL A 44 -15.08 -2.55 5.70
CA VAL A 44 -15.29 -3.94 5.29
C VAL A 44 -16.64 -4.01 4.57
N TRP A 45 -16.68 -4.67 3.42
CA TRP A 45 -17.87 -4.81 2.58
C TRP A 45 -18.29 -6.27 2.50
N ASN A 46 -19.60 -6.56 2.33
CA ASN A 46 -20.06 -7.95 2.30
C ASN A 46 -19.65 -8.72 1.05
N ASP A 47 -19.47 -10.01 1.28
CA ASP A 47 -19.64 -11.14 0.40
C ASP A 47 -20.70 -12.04 1.04
N VAL A 48 -21.45 -12.77 0.24
CA VAL A 48 -22.62 -13.55 0.67
C VAL A 48 -22.21 -14.70 1.63
N MET A 49 -22.04 -14.45 2.93
CA MET A 49 -22.19 -15.43 4.03
C MET A 49 -22.27 -14.73 5.42
N PRO A 50 -23.27 -15.01 6.25
CA PRO A 50 -23.27 -14.57 7.64
C PRO A 50 -22.14 -15.27 8.42
N GLY A 51 -21.23 -14.50 9.02
CA GLY A 51 -20.31 -14.98 10.06
C GLY A 51 -18.82 -15.10 9.71
N ARG A 52 -18.32 -14.58 8.59
CA ARG A 52 -16.88 -14.40 8.36
C ARG A 52 -16.61 -13.03 7.75
N VAL A 53 -15.77 -12.23 8.41
CA VAL A 53 -15.23 -10.99 7.82
C VAL A 53 -14.26 -11.39 6.74
N ARG A 54 -14.62 -11.20 5.48
CA ARG A 54 -13.70 -11.21 4.35
C ARG A 54 -13.80 -9.82 3.72
N GLY A 55 -12.67 -9.29 3.29
CA GLY A 55 -12.66 -8.01 2.61
C GLY A 55 -11.44 -7.16 2.97
N PRO A 56 -11.07 -6.28 2.05
CA PRO A 56 -9.94 -5.37 2.21
C PRO A 56 -10.11 -4.48 3.43
N ILE A 57 -9.02 -4.17 4.11
CA ILE A 57 -8.96 -3.03 5.03
C ILE A 57 -8.50 -1.83 4.23
N ASP A 58 -9.45 -0.98 3.81
CA ASP A 58 -9.08 0.33 3.27
C ASP A 58 -8.65 1.25 4.41
N GLY A 59 -7.34 1.44 4.55
CA GLY A 59 -6.77 2.44 5.44
C GLY A 59 -6.92 3.84 4.81
N SER A 60 -8.07 4.47 5.04
CA SER A 60 -8.33 5.83 4.53
C SER A 60 -7.98 6.90 5.56
N PHE A 61 -7.05 7.77 5.18
CA PHE A 61 -6.55 8.86 6.00
C PHE A 61 -7.26 10.14 5.58
N TRP A 62 -8.38 10.45 6.23
CA TRP A 62 -9.32 11.53 5.84
C TRP A 62 -8.73 12.95 5.92
N ARG A 63 -7.49 13.08 6.39
CA ARG A 63 -6.74 14.33 6.39
C ARG A 63 -5.40 14.12 5.69
N ILE A 64 -5.10 15.01 4.75
CA ILE A 64 -3.72 15.29 4.33
C ILE A 64 -2.94 15.47 5.64
N GLY A 65 -1.97 14.60 5.93
CA GLY A 65 -1.24 14.66 7.19
C GLY A 65 -1.35 13.44 8.11
N ALA A 66 -2.32 12.54 7.90
CA ALA A 66 -2.49 11.44 8.85
C ALA A 66 -1.41 10.34 8.64
N LEU A 67 -1.22 9.74 7.46
CA LEU A 67 0.01 8.94 7.23
C LEU A 67 1.26 9.79 7.01
N PHE A 68 1.22 10.70 6.05
CA PHE A 68 2.36 11.56 5.76
C PHE A 68 2.45 12.67 6.80
N PRO A 69 3.53 12.81 7.57
CA PRO A 69 3.61 13.84 8.61
C PRO A 69 3.53 15.25 7.98
N GLN A 70 2.77 16.16 8.60
CA GLN A 70 2.74 17.57 8.18
C GLN A 70 4.07 18.27 8.48
N GLN A 71 4.68 17.87 9.58
CA GLN A 71 5.92 18.42 10.08
C GLN A 71 6.83 17.29 10.57
N ILE A 72 8.13 17.49 10.39
CA ILE A 72 9.16 16.64 10.98
C ILE A 72 9.96 17.44 12.02
N ARG A 73 10.52 16.74 13.00
CA ARG A 73 11.48 17.32 13.94
C ARG A 73 12.87 17.21 13.35
N ALA A 74 13.50 18.35 13.08
CA ALA A 74 14.88 18.42 12.59
C ALA A 74 15.79 19.11 13.62
N ALA A 75 17.05 18.69 13.72
CA ALA A 75 17.98 19.31 14.65
C ALA A 75 18.37 20.74 14.19
N ARG A 76 18.25 21.73 15.08
CA ARG A 76 18.45 23.17 14.80
C ARG A 76 19.84 23.53 14.24
N LYS A 77 20.84 22.66 14.40
CA LYS A 77 22.20 22.81 13.85
C LYS A 77 22.25 22.71 12.31
N HIS A 78 21.25 22.08 11.68
CA HIS A 78 21.17 21.92 10.22
C HIS A 78 20.34 23.04 9.59
N ARG A 79 20.86 24.28 9.62
CA ARG A 79 20.18 25.45 9.03
C ARG A 79 20.01 25.39 7.50
N VAL A 80 20.72 24.50 6.80
CA VAL A 80 20.55 24.31 5.36
C VAL A 80 19.44 23.29 5.15
N ARG A 81 18.27 23.76 4.74
CA ARG A 81 17.17 22.89 4.32
C ARG A 81 17.61 22.05 3.13
N GLN A 82 17.58 20.74 3.28
CA GLN A 82 17.80 19.80 2.20
C GLN A 82 16.49 19.10 1.92
N LEU A 83 15.77 19.58 0.91
CA LEU A 83 14.42 19.12 0.60
C LEU A 83 14.33 17.59 0.46
N GLY A 84 15.29 16.96 -0.21
CA GLY A 84 15.32 15.51 -0.36
C GLY A 84 15.51 14.78 0.97
N VAL A 85 16.32 15.33 1.89
CA VAL A 85 16.50 14.76 3.23
C VAL A 85 15.23 14.94 4.08
N GLU A 86 14.61 16.12 4.03
CA GLU A 86 13.34 16.40 4.73
C GLU A 86 12.23 15.48 4.23
N ALA A 87 12.11 15.31 2.91
CA ALA A 87 11.18 14.39 2.27
C ALA A 87 11.46 12.92 2.63
N ALA A 88 12.73 12.50 2.64
CA ALA A 88 13.11 11.13 3.00
C ALA A 88 12.81 10.81 4.48
N ILE A 89 13.05 11.74 5.41
CA ILE A 89 12.66 11.58 6.82
C ILE A 89 11.14 11.39 6.92
N ALA A 90 10.37 12.28 6.29
CA ALA A 90 8.91 12.22 6.32
C ALA A 90 8.37 10.92 5.71
N CYS A 91 8.97 10.47 4.62
CA CYS A 91 8.65 9.21 3.96
C CYS A 91 8.96 8.00 4.85
N HIS A 92 10.12 7.95 5.52
CA HIS A 92 10.43 6.86 6.46
C HIS A 92 9.40 6.74 7.58
N ILE A 93 8.99 7.87 8.18
CA ILE A 93 7.94 7.89 9.21
C ILE A 93 6.63 7.34 8.66
N ALA A 94 6.20 7.83 7.49
CA ALA A 94 4.96 7.40 6.86
C ALA A 94 4.96 5.90 6.49
N MET A 95 6.09 5.39 6.00
CA MET A 95 6.27 3.97 5.65
C MET A 95 6.20 3.06 6.88
N ILE A 96 6.89 3.44 7.97
CA ILE A 96 6.85 2.71 9.25
C ILE A 96 5.42 2.64 9.78
N ASP A 97 4.71 3.78 9.76
CA ASP A 97 3.33 3.89 10.22
C ASP A 97 2.37 3.04 9.39
N MET A 98 2.48 3.13 8.07
CA MET A 98 1.65 2.38 7.12
C MET A 98 1.86 0.87 7.27
N GLU A 99 3.12 0.43 7.34
CA GLU A 99 3.47 -0.98 7.50
C GLU A 99 2.95 -1.54 8.83
N ASP A 100 3.16 -0.82 9.93
CA ASP A 100 2.69 -1.21 11.26
C ASP A 100 1.16 -1.36 11.30
N ILE A 101 0.43 -0.36 10.79
CA ILE A 101 -1.04 -0.39 10.76
C ILE A 101 -1.53 -1.52 9.84
N LEU A 102 -1.03 -1.60 8.61
CA LEU A 102 -1.49 -2.59 7.64
C LEU A 102 -1.26 -4.00 8.17
N LEU A 103 -0.08 -4.29 8.71
CA LEU A 103 0.23 -5.60 9.28
C LEU A 103 -0.62 -5.91 10.51
N ARG A 104 -0.73 -4.99 11.48
CA ARG A 104 -1.55 -5.21 12.70
C ARG A 104 -2.97 -5.62 12.35
N ILE A 105 -3.57 -4.99 11.34
CA ILE A 105 -4.95 -5.29 10.97
C ILE A 105 -4.99 -6.55 10.09
N CYS A 106 -4.17 -6.64 9.05
CA CYS A 106 -4.22 -7.77 8.11
C CYS A 106 -3.84 -9.11 8.73
N THR A 107 -3.05 -9.11 9.81
CA THR A 107 -2.70 -10.35 10.54
C THR A 107 -3.56 -10.60 11.78
N SER A 108 -4.52 -9.73 12.08
CA SER A 108 -5.36 -9.89 13.28
C SER A 108 -6.48 -10.92 13.13
N ASP A 109 -6.79 -11.34 11.90
CA ASP A 109 -7.67 -12.48 11.65
C ASP A 109 -7.31 -13.23 10.37
N ALA A 110 -7.38 -14.57 10.40
CA ALA A 110 -7.05 -15.43 9.26
C ALA A 110 -8.03 -15.32 8.08
N ALA A 111 -9.21 -14.74 8.28
CA ALA A 111 -10.15 -14.48 7.20
C ALA A 111 -9.74 -13.28 6.34
N ILE A 112 -8.82 -12.44 6.82
CA ILE A 112 -8.24 -11.33 6.05
C ILE A 112 -7.11 -11.89 5.19
N THR A 113 -7.39 -12.02 3.89
CA THR A 113 -6.46 -12.61 2.92
C THR A 113 -5.76 -11.57 2.07
N THR A 114 -6.38 -10.40 1.88
CA THR A 114 -5.87 -9.31 1.05
C THR A 114 -6.05 -7.98 1.77
N GLY A 115 -5.07 -7.10 1.68
CA GLY A 115 -5.05 -5.77 2.30
C GLY A 115 -4.35 -4.75 1.42
N GLY A 116 -4.47 -3.46 1.76
CA GLY A 116 -3.95 -2.40 0.92
C GLY A 116 -4.13 -1.03 1.54
N CYS A 117 -3.28 -0.09 1.13
CA CYS A 117 -3.27 1.26 1.69
C CYS A 117 -2.95 2.31 0.62
N ARG A 118 -3.63 3.45 0.69
CA ARG A 118 -3.45 4.64 -0.15
C ARG A 118 -3.82 5.90 0.66
N SER A 119 -3.50 7.08 0.14
CA SER A 119 -3.84 8.36 0.76
C SER A 119 -5.34 8.76 0.75
N TRP A 120 -6.23 8.04 0.06
CA TRP A 120 -7.64 8.44 -0.19
C TRP A 120 -8.63 7.28 0.02
N SER A 121 -9.92 7.62 0.15
CA SER A 121 -10.97 6.83 0.81
C SER A 121 -11.71 5.77 -0.02
N THR A 122 -11.07 5.18 -1.03
CA THR A 122 -11.66 4.08 -1.81
C THR A 122 -10.59 3.12 -2.30
N TRP A 123 -10.92 1.83 -2.35
CA TRP A 123 -10.07 0.82 -2.97
C TRP A 123 -9.92 1.09 -4.46
N GLU A 124 -8.67 1.09 -4.91
CA GLU A 124 -8.27 1.44 -6.27
C GLU A 124 -7.60 0.22 -6.95
N PRO A 125 -7.24 0.28 -8.24
CA PRO A 125 -6.49 -0.85 -8.80
C PRO A 125 -5.22 -1.04 -7.94
N PRO A 126 -4.90 -2.26 -7.47
CA PRO A 126 -3.73 -2.48 -6.62
C PRO A 126 -2.42 -1.88 -7.15
N LEU A 127 -2.23 -1.78 -8.47
CA LEU A 127 -1.07 -1.12 -9.10
C LEU A 127 -0.98 0.40 -8.80
N ASP A 128 -2.11 1.02 -8.46
CA ASP A 128 -2.23 2.42 -8.06
C ASP A 128 -2.18 2.58 -6.53
N MET A 129 -2.20 1.51 -5.75
CA MET A 129 -2.07 1.62 -4.28
C MET A 129 -0.64 1.91 -3.85
N GLY A 130 -0.48 2.46 -2.64
CA GLY A 130 0.82 2.67 -2.00
C GLY A 130 1.33 1.39 -1.34
N ALA A 131 0.44 0.54 -0.84
CA ALA A 131 0.80 -0.78 -0.33
C ALA A 131 -0.30 -1.81 -0.58
N THR A 132 0.10 -3.08 -0.65
CA THR A 132 -0.77 -4.27 -0.75
C THR A 132 -0.24 -5.38 0.16
N TYR A 133 -1.14 -6.19 0.69
CA TYR A 133 -0.85 -7.36 1.52
C TYR A 133 -1.54 -8.59 0.95
N HIS A 134 -0.84 -9.72 0.93
CA HIS A 134 -1.29 -10.99 0.40
C HIS A 134 -0.96 -12.10 1.39
N ALA A 135 -1.94 -12.60 2.14
CA ALA A 135 -1.74 -13.62 3.17
C ALA A 135 -1.24 -14.96 2.60
N ASP A 136 -1.62 -15.26 1.35
CA ASP A 136 -1.26 -16.48 0.63
C ASP A 136 0.05 -16.34 -0.16
N GLY A 137 0.66 -15.14 -0.16
CA GLY A 137 1.87 -14.83 -0.91
C GLY A 137 1.67 -14.67 -2.44
N TYR A 138 0.45 -14.78 -2.95
CA TYR A 138 0.18 -14.68 -4.40
C TYR A 138 0.03 -13.23 -4.86
N VAL A 139 1.14 -12.50 -4.91
CA VAL A 139 1.20 -11.09 -5.33
C VAL A 139 0.68 -10.81 -6.74
N ALA A 140 0.67 -11.81 -7.64
CA ALA A 140 0.11 -11.69 -8.99
C ALA A 140 -1.39 -11.31 -8.99
N ARG A 141 -2.07 -11.51 -7.85
CA ARG A 141 -3.41 -11.01 -7.56
C ARG A 141 -3.54 -9.50 -7.84
N ASP A 142 -2.51 -8.70 -7.54
CA ASP A 142 -2.53 -7.25 -7.77
C ASP A 142 -2.76 -6.89 -9.25
N LEU A 143 -2.08 -7.59 -10.16
CA LEU A 143 -2.23 -7.40 -11.60
C LEU A 143 -3.61 -7.86 -12.09
N ALA A 144 -4.08 -9.01 -11.62
CA ALA A 144 -5.39 -9.53 -12.04
C ALA A 144 -6.53 -8.61 -11.58
N LEU A 145 -6.51 -8.17 -10.33
CA LEU A 145 -7.52 -7.24 -9.80
C LEU A 145 -7.44 -5.89 -10.50
N SER A 146 -6.24 -5.38 -10.77
CA SER A 146 -6.08 -4.12 -11.51
C SER A 146 -6.59 -4.24 -12.94
N TRP A 147 -6.35 -5.40 -13.57
CA TRP A 147 -6.90 -5.73 -14.88
C TRP A 147 -8.42 -5.70 -14.86
N ILE A 148 -9.03 -6.51 -13.99
CA ILE A 148 -10.48 -6.64 -13.93
C ILE A 148 -11.09 -5.26 -13.62
N LEU A 149 -10.54 -4.51 -12.67
CA LEU A 149 -11.03 -3.18 -12.35
C LEU A 149 -10.94 -2.22 -13.54
N LEU A 150 -9.81 -2.16 -14.26
CA LEU A 150 -9.61 -1.17 -15.33
C LEU A 150 -10.28 -1.59 -16.66
N HIS A 151 -10.31 -2.89 -16.94
CA HIS A 151 -10.95 -3.47 -18.12
C HIS A 151 -12.47 -3.45 -17.99
N ASP A 152 -13.00 -3.85 -16.83
CA ASP A 152 -14.44 -4.01 -16.63
C ASP A 152 -15.11 -2.73 -16.12
N LYS A 153 -14.37 -1.65 -15.81
CA LYS A 153 -14.91 -0.35 -15.36
C LYS A 153 -15.89 0.33 -16.32
N THR A 154 -16.04 -0.16 -17.55
CA THR A 154 -17.14 0.24 -18.44
C THR A 154 -18.48 -0.42 -18.12
N GLN A 155 -18.48 -1.47 -17.29
CA GLN A 155 -19.67 -2.14 -16.77
C GLN A 155 -19.95 -1.64 -15.35
N SER A 156 -21.10 -1.02 -15.17
CA SER A 156 -21.59 -0.41 -13.92
C SER A 156 -21.76 -1.36 -12.72
N ASP A 157 -21.39 -2.64 -12.87
CA ASP A 157 -21.63 -3.72 -11.91
C ASP A 157 -20.36 -4.15 -11.15
N PHE A 158 -19.24 -3.45 -11.31
CA PHE A 158 -17.99 -3.85 -10.68
C PHE A 158 -17.93 -3.52 -9.18
N ASN A 159 -17.99 -4.56 -8.35
CA ASN A 159 -17.80 -4.45 -6.90
C ASN A 159 -16.44 -5.05 -6.52
N LEU A 160 -15.40 -4.20 -6.55
CA LEU A 160 -14.00 -4.55 -6.28
C LEU A 160 -13.83 -5.34 -4.98
N ASP A 161 -14.66 -5.03 -3.98
CA ASP A 161 -14.59 -5.66 -2.67
C ASP A 161 -14.97 -7.15 -2.68
N LEU A 162 -15.77 -7.60 -3.66
CA LEU A 162 -16.16 -9.01 -3.84
C LEU A 162 -15.05 -9.87 -4.45
N ASP A 163 -14.19 -9.28 -5.28
CA ASP A 163 -13.22 -10.03 -6.08
C ASP A 163 -11.89 -10.26 -5.37
N LEU A 164 -11.63 -9.51 -4.30
CA LEU A 164 -10.36 -9.54 -3.56
C LEU A 164 -10.08 -10.87 -2.85
N GLY A 165 -11.12 -11.62 -2.49
CA GLY A 165 -11.03 -12.93 -1.86
C GLY A 165 -11.13 -14.13 -2.81
N LEU A 166 -11.23 -13.91 -4.12
CA LEU A 166 -11.37 -15.00 -5.09
C LEU A 166 -10.09 -15.84 -5.19
N PRO A 167 -10.17 -17.16 -5.43
CA PRO A 167 -8.99 -17.97 -5.74
C PRO A 167 -8.26 -17.45 -6.99
N ILE A 168 -6.94 -17.60 -7.03
CA ILE A 168 -6.11 -17.09 -8.14
C ILE A 168 -6.52 -17.68 -9.50
N ASP A 169 -6.98 -18.93 -9.53
CA ASP A 169 -7.45 -19.59 -10.75
C ASP A 169 -8.72 -18.93 -11.31
N VAL A 170 -9.64 -18.51 -10.43
CA VAL A 170 -10.86 -17.79 -10.82
C VAL A 170 -10.51 -16.41 -11.39
N LEU A 171 -9.55 -15.71 -10.77
CA LEU A 171 -9.04 -14.45 -11.30
C LEU A 171 -8.39 -14.66 -12.68
N ARG A 172 -7.63 -15.75 -12.86
CA ARG A 172 -7.02 -16.09 -14.15
C ARG A 172 -8.07 -16.34 -15.23
N GLU A 173 -9.13 -17.09 -14.93
CA GLU A 173 -10.23 -17.34 -15.87
C GLU A 173 -10.93 -16.05 -16.29
N ARG A 174 -11.15 -15.12 -15.36
CA ARG A 174 -11.74 -13.80 -15.67
C ARG A 174 -10.87 -12.97 -16.58
N VAL A 175 -9.56 -12.89 -16.32
CA VAL A 175 -8.62 -12.23 -17.25
C VAL A 175 -8.63 -12.94 -18.60
N ALA A 176 -8.67 -14.28 -18.62
CA ALA A 176 -8.67 -15.06 -19.85
C ALA A 176 -9.94 -14.89 -20.69
N ALA A 177 -11.07 -14.52 -20.08
CA ALA A 177 -12.32 -14.28 -20.79
C ALA A 177 -12.29 -13.02 -21.68
N ALA A 178 -11.38 -12.07 -21.41
CA ALA A 178 -11.18 -10.92 -22.28
C ALA A 178 -10.67 -11.34 -23.69
N PRO A 179 -10.95 -10.56 -24.75
CA PRO A 179 -10.43 -10.85 -26.09
C PRO A 179 -8.90 -10.90 -26.14
N ALA A 180 -8.36 -11.74 -27.02
CA ALA A 180 -6.91 -11.80 -27.25
C ALA A 180 -6.36 -10.43 -27.71
N GLY A 181 -5.25 -10.00 -27.14
CA GLY A 181 -4.65 -8.70 -27.42
C GLY A 181 -5.39 -7.50 -26.81
N ALA A 182 -6.40 -7.74 -25.95
CA ALA A 182 -6.99 -6.67 -25.16
C ALA A 182 -5.91 -5.98 -24.31
N THR A 183 -6.10 -4.68 -24.07
CA THR A 183 -5.19 -3.86 -23.27
C THR A 183 -5.96 -3.02 -22.27
N ILE A 184 -5.34 -2.74 -21.12
CA ILE A 184 -5.81 -1.71 -20.19
C ILE A 184 -4.78 -0.59 -20.15
N SER A 185 -5.24 0.65 -20.07
CA SER A 185 -4.37 1.79 -19.77
C SER A 185 -4.25 1.96 -18.26
N ILE A 186 -3.01 1.96 -17.77
CA ILE A 186 -2.71 2.32 -16.39
C ILE A 186 -2.50 3.84 -16.37
N PRO A 187 -3.31 4.59 -15.61
CA PRO A 187 -3.31 6.05 -15.67
C PRO A 187 -1.90 6.65 -15.52
N ARG A 188 -1.45 7.39 -16.54
CA ARG A 188 -0.16 8.10 -16.61
C ARG A 188 1.09 7.19 -16.57
N ARG A 189 0.94 5.90 -16.88
CA ARG A 189 1.91 4.86 -16.51
C ARG A 189 2.21 3.82 -17.57
N GLY A 190 1.36 3.73 -18.58
CA GLY A 190 1.53 2.85 -19.73
C GLY A 190 0.37 1.90 -19.87
N GLU A 191 0.54 0.88 -20.70
CA GLU A 191 -0.48 -0.13 -20.97
C GLU A 191 0.03 -1.50 -20.58
N ILE A 192 -0.87 -2.41 -20.23
CA ILE A 192 -0.57 -3.83 -20.06
C ILE A 192 -1.59 -4.65 -20.86
N THR A 193 -1.11 -5.71 -21.51
CA THR A 193 -1.97 -6.59 -22.31
C THR A 193 -2.52 -7.75 -21.48
N ARG A 194 -3.62 -8.33 -21.96
CA ARG A 194 -4.21 -9.55 -21.38
C ARG A 194 -3.17 -10.65 -21.23
N GLU A 195 -2.38 -10.86 -22.27
CA GLU A 195 -1.37 -11.90 -22.34
C GLU A 195 -0.24 -11.67 -21.32
N GLN A 196 0.12 -10.41 -21.05
CA GLN A 196 1.10 -10.07 -20.02
C GLN A 196 0.57 -10.39 -18.62
N VAL A 197 -0.70 -10.09 -18.34
CA VAL A 197 -1.33 -10.44 -17.06
C VAL A 197 -1.41 -11.97 -16.91
N LEU A 198 -1.85 -12.69 -17.95
CA LEU A 198 -1.92 -14.15 -17.91
C LEU A 198 -0.54 -14.81 -17.78
N ALA A 199 0.47 -14.29 -18.49
CA ALA A 199 1.85 -14.75 -18.34
C ALA A 199 2.30 -14.58 -16.88
N THR A 200 2.01 -13.44 -16.27
CA THR A 200 2.37 -13.18 -14.87
C THR A 200 1.63 -14.11 -13.90
N LEU A 201 0.35 -14.38 -14.13
CA LEU A 201 -0.45 -15.33 -13.34
C LEU A 201 0.00 -16.80 -13.48
N ASN A 202 0.80 -17.10 -14.49
CA ASN A 202 1.40 -18.41 -14.74
C ASN A 202 2.86 -18.50 -14.29
N THR A 203 3.50 -17.35 -14.01
CA THR A 203 4.85 -17.32 -13.44
C THR A 203 4.84 -17.94 -12.04
N PRO A 204 5.81 -18.81 -11.69
CA PRO A 204 5.93 -19.33 -10.33
C PRO A 204 5.98 -18.19 -9.30
N PRO A 205 5.21 -18.27 -8.19
CA PRO A 205 5.15 -17.17 -7.21
C PRO A 205 6.52 -16.75 -6.67
N THR A 206 7.44 -17.71 -6.48
CA THR A 206 8.81 -17.44 -6.04
C THR A 206 9.59 -16.63 -7.07
N SER A 207 9.53 -17.01 -8.35
CA SER A 207 10.23 -16.28 -9.42
C SER A 207 9.69 -14.87 -9.61
N LEU A 208 8.36 -14.69 -9.48
CA LEU A 208 7.76 -13.37 -9.52
C LEU A 208 8.21 -12.49 -8.35
N LEU A 209 8.25 -13.09 -7.16
CA LEU A 209 8.68 -12.40 -5.95
C LEU A 209 10.16 -12.03 -5.99
N ASP A 210 11.03 -12.92 -6.45
CA ASP A 210 12.46 -12.66 -6.64
C ASP A 210 12.68 -11.50 -7.63
N ALA A 211 11.87 -11.42 -8.70
CA ALA A 211 11.91 -10.30 -9.65
C ALA A 211 11.46 -8.97 -9.00
N LEU A 212 10.37 -8.98 -8.23
CA LEU A 212 9.92 -7.80 -7.48
C LEU A 212 10.98 -7.33 -6.48
N GLU A 213 11.58 -8.24 -5.73
CA GLU A 213 12.67 -7.92 -4.78
C GLU A 213 13.88 -7.34 -5.51
N THR A 214 14.23 -7.89 -6.68
CA THR A 214 15.33 -7.39 -7.52
C THR A 214 15.03 -6.01 -8.10
N SER A 215 13.77 -5.71 -8.42
CA SER A 215 13.33 -4.41 -8.93
C SER A 215 13.18 -3.34 -7.85
N ALA A 216 13.13 -3.71 -6.57
CA ALA A 216 12.94 -2.79 -5.46
C ALA A 216 14.21 -1.98 -5.08
N VAL A 217 15.06 -1.67 -6.06
CA VAL A 217 16.30 -0.90 -5.86
C VAL A 217 15.96 0.60 -5.84
N PRO A 218 16.32 1.34 -4.77
CA PRO A 218 16.10 2.79 -4.73
C PRO A 218 16.92 3.50 -5.82
N ASP A 219 16.38 4.57 -6.40
CA ASP A 219 17.08 5.37 -7.40
C ASP A 219 18.23 6.21 -6.81
N THR A 220 19.03 6.80 -7.69
CA THR A 220 20.24 7.56 -7.32
C THR A 220 19.93 8.76 -6.43
N GLU A 221 18.83 9.45 -6.68
CA GLU A 221 18.37 10.62 -5.95
C GLU A 221 18.00 10.23 -4.52
N TRP A 222 17.25 9.14 -4.34
CA TRP A 222 16.94 8.59 -3.03
C TRP A 222 18.20 8.13 -2.29
N GLN A 223 19.06 7.36 -2.95
CA GLN A 223 20.31 6.86 -2.36
C GLN A 223 21.22 7.99 -1.87
N SER A 224 21.19 9.16 -2.52
CA SER A 224 22.00 10.31 -2.13
C SER A 224 21.55 10.98 -0.82
N VAL A 225 20.27 10.86 -0.46
CA VAL A 225 19.68 11.57 0.70
C VAL A 225 19.36 10.65 1.88
N GLU A 226 19.12 9.35 1.63
CA GLU A 226 18.71 8.39 2.66
C GLU A 226 19.71 8.28 3.83
N PRO A 227 21.04 8.22 3.62
CA PRO A 227 21.97 8.12 4.74
C PRO A 227 21.86 9.30 5.72
N ALA A 228 21.70 10.52 5.20
CA ALA A 228 21.51 11.72 6.02
C ALA A 228 20.15 11.70 6.74
N ALA A 229 19.09 11.29 6.04
CA ALA A 229 17.76 11.16 6.64
C ALA A 229 17.75 10.16 7.82
N ARG A 230 18.35 8.98 7.63
CA ARG A 230 18.48 7.96 8.68
C ARG A 230 19.31 8.44 9.87
N HIS A 231 20.42 9.13 9.61
CA HIS A 231 21.23 9.72 10.66
C HIS A 231 20.43 10.70 11.52
N HIS A 232 19.59 11.55 10.91
CA HIS A 232 18.74 12.47 11.64
C HIS A 232 17.65 11.79 12.48
N LEU A 233 17.05 10.71 11.97
CA LEU A 233 16.08 9.92 12.73
C LEU A 233 16.73 9.34 14.00
N ILE A 234 17.92 8.73 13.87
CA ILE A 234 18.66 8.14 15.01
C ILE A 234 19.14 9.22 15.99
N GLU A 235 19.72 10.31 15.50
CA GLU A 235 20.17 11.40 16.38
C GLU A 235 19.02 12.00 17.19
N GLY A 236 17.85 12.16 16.57
CA GLY A 236 16.65 12.69 17.22
C GLY A 236 16.09 11.81 18.34
N GLU A 237 16.32 10.50 18.29
CA GLU A 237 15.95 9.55 19.35
C GLU A 237 16.92 9.58 20.53
N VAL A 238 18.23 9.65 20.28
CA VAL A 238 19.27 9.50 21.31
C VAL A 238 19.55 10.79 22.07
N HIS A 239 19.54 11.93 21.39
CA HIS A 239 19.75 13.23 22.00
C HIS A 239 18.65 14.15 21.52
N PRO A 240 17.62 14.53 22.31
CA PRO A 240 16.64 15.51 21.86
C PRO A 240 17.37 16.84 21.71
N PRO A 241 17.79 17.25 20.50
CA PRO A 241 18.46 18.52 20.34
C PRO A 241 17.40 19.59 20.57
N ALA A 242 17.77 20.87 20.59
CA ALA A 242 16.78 21.89 20.25
C ALA A 242 16.26 21.55 18.83
N THR A 243 15.11 20.90 18.73
CA THR A 243 14.49 20.54 17.46
C THR A 243 13.69 21.74 16.95
N ILE A 244 13.70 21.95 15.64
CA ILE A 244 12.74 22.83 14.97
C ILE A 244 11.73 21.96 14.23
N GLU A 245 10.48 22.43 14.16
CA GLU A 245 9.47 21.83 13.30
C GLU A 245 9.66 22.35 11.88
N VAL A 246 9.79 21.41 10.93
CA VAL A 246 9.94 21.72 9.50
C VAL A 246 8.71 21.19 8.79
N GLY A 247 8.00 22.05 8.05
CA GLY A 247 6.87 21.66 7.23
C GLY A 247 7.32 20.92 5.96
N VAL A 248 6.78 19.74 5.71
CA VAL A 248 7.20 18.83 4.63
C VAL A 248 6.11 18.58 3.59
N THR A 249 5.03 19.36 3.62
CA THR A 249 3.88 19.24 2.69
C THR A 249 3.93 20.21 1.51
N SER A 250 5.11 20.77 1.21
CA SER A 250 5.27 21.58 0.00
C SER A 250 5.14 20.71 -1.26
N ARG A 251 4.77 21.31 -2.38
CA ARG A 251 4.63 20.61 -3.67
C ARG A 251 5.94 19.93 -4.12
N GLU A 252 7.07 20.50 -3.74
CA GLU A 252 8.39 19.98 -4.06
C GLU A 252 8.72 18.74 -3.22
N HIS A 253 8.36 18.71 -1.93
CA HIS A 253 8.51 17.52 -1.10
C HIS A 253 7.64 16.37 -1.63
N ILE A 254 6.38 16.65 -1.94
CA ILE A 254 5.45 15.65 -2.48
C ILE A 254 5.99 15.11 -3.81
N ARG A 255 6.44 15.97 -4.73
CA ARG A 255 7.02 15.52 -6.00
C ARG A 255 8.28 14.67 -5.83
N PHE A 256 9.14 15.03 -4.89
CA PHE A 256 10.31 14.21 -4.56
C PHE A 256 9.88 12.80 -4.16
N ILE A 257 8.88 12.68 -3.29
CA ILE A 257 8.37 11.39 -2.79
C ILE A 257 7.66 10.60 -3.90
N GLU A 258 6.78 11.23 -4.67
CA GLU A 258 6.08 10.59 -5.80
C GLU A 258 7.06 9.96 -6.79
N THR A 259 8.22 10.59 -6.98
CA THR A 259 9.23 10.18 -7.95
C THR A 259 10.24 9.18 -7.37
N HIS A 260 10.68 9.38 -6.12
CA HIS A 260 11.88 8.74 -5.58
C HIS A 260 11.65 7.84 -4.37
N ALA A 261 10.46 7.83 -3.75
CA ALA A 261 10.21 6.98 -2.58
C ALA A 261 10.46 5.49 -2.89
N PRO A 262 11.20 4.75 -2.06
CA PRO A 262 11.64 3.40 -2.39
C PRO A 262 10.45 2.44 -2.38
N PHE A 263 10.65 1.29 -3.00
CA PHE A 263 9.75 0.15 -2.93
C PHE A 263 10.26 -0.84 -1.89
N HIS A 264 9.35 -1.40 -1.11
CA HIS A 264 9.63 -2.45 -0.15
C HIS A 264 8.84 -3.69 -0.56
N VAL A 265 9.54 -4.80 -0.70
CA VAL A 265 8.96 -6.13 -0.92
C VAL A 265 9.32 -6.97 0.29
N ARG A 266 8.32 -7.34 1.10
CA ARG A 266 8.54 -7.99 2.39
C ARG A 266 7.85 -9.35 2.43
N ARG A 267 8.64 -10.41 2.55
CA ARG A 267 8.17 -11.74 2.97
C ARG A 267 7.86 -11.74 4.46
N LEU A 268 6.73 -12.30 4.84
CA LEU A 268 6.25 -12.33 6.21
C LEU A 268 6.43 -13.73 6.82
N PRO A 269 6.62 -13.84 8.15
CA PRO A 269 6.82 -15.14 8.80
C PRO A 269 5.65 -16.11 8.65
N ASN A 270 4.43 -15.60 8.39
CA ASN A 270 3.23 -16.41 8.16
C ASN A 270 3.10 -16.91 6.71
N GLY A 271 4.09 -16.68 5.85
CA GLY A 271 4.05 -17.02 4.43
C GLY A 271 3.41 -15.94 3.54
N GLY A 272 2.86 -14.88 4.13
CA GLY A 272 2.31 -13.76 3.40
C GLY A 272 3.39 -12.86 2.79
N VAL A 273 2.97 -11.94 1.93
CA VAL A 273 3.83 -10.94 1.30
C VAL A 273 3.18 -9.56 1.39
N MET A 274 3.99 -8.53 1.65
CA MET A 274 3.58 -7.14 1.57
C MET A 274 4.42 -6.42 0.50
N LEU A 275 3.75 -5.72 -0.40
CA LEU A 275 4.38 -4.75 -1.32
C LEU A 275 4.06 -3.36 -0.79
N ALA A 276 5.03 -2.46 -0.75
CA ALA A 276 4.81 -1.12 -0.21
C ALA A 276 5.71 -0.08 -0.87
N THR A 277 5.21 1.14 -0.95
CA THR A 277 5.92 2.39 -1.21
C THR A 277 5.15 3.51 -0.53
N HIS A 278 5.64 4.75 -0.62
CA HIS A 278 4.96 5.87 0.01
C HIS A 278 3.53 6.01 -0.54
N PRO A 279 2.51 6.36 0.27
CA PRO A 279 1.11 6.54 -0.19
C PRO A 279 0.86 7.56 -1.31
N TYR A 280 1.85 8.40 -1.64
CA TYR A 280 1.80 9.33 -2.78
C TYR A 280 2.42 8.73 -4.04
N ARG A 281 3.30 7.73 -3.88
CA ARG A 281 3.77 6.87 -4.95
C ARG A 281 2.83 5.66 -5.02
N THR A 282 3.09 4.81 -6.01
CA THR A 282 2.25 3.68 -6.34
C THR A 282 3.09 2.49 -6.75
N LEU A 283 2.54 1.29 -6.67
CA LEU A 283 3.26 0.08 -6.98
C LEU A 283 3.56 -0.17 -8.47
N TRP A 284 2.94 0.57 -9.41
CA TRP A 284 3.16 0.30 -10.85
C TRP A 284 4.63 0.27 -11.31
N PRO A 285 5.51 1.23 -10.98
CA PRO A 285 6.89 1.17 -11.45
C PRO A 285 7.64 -0.09 -11.00
N LEU A 286 7.43 -0.54 -9.76
CA LEU A 286 7.94 -1.81 -9.25
C LEU A 286 7.49 -2.99 -10.12
N TRP A 287 6.19 -3.04 -10.43
CA TRP A 287 5.62 -4.07 -11.30
C TRP A 287 6.17 -3.99 -12.71
N ALA A 288 6.24 -2.81 -13.31
CA ALA A 288 6.76 -2.62 -14.66
C ALA A 288 8.20 -3.14 -14.79
N ASP A 289 9.06 -2.82 -13.83
CA ASP A 289 10.45 -3.27 -13.80
C ASP A 289 10.54 -4.80 -13.59
N ALA A 290 9.74 -5.36 -12.68
CA ALA A 290 9.73 -6.81 -12.43
C ALA A 290 9.26 -7.60 -13.65
N LEU A 291 8.23 -7.11 -14.36
CA LEU A 291 7.75 -7.71 -15.60
C LEU A 291 8.78 -7.62 -16.72
N ALA A 292 9.57 -6.54 -16.77
CA ALA A 292 10.67 -6.41 -17.72
C ALA A 292 11.80 -7.39 -17.42
N LEU A 293 12.18 -7.55 -16.15
CA LEU A 293 13.17 -8.54 -15.71
C LEU A 293 12.77 -9.98 -16.06
N LEU A 294 11.47 -10.29 -16.00
CA LEU A 294 10.91 -11.60 -16.35
C LEU A 294 10.74 -11.81 -17.87
N GLY A 295 11.01 -10.79 -18.70
CA GLY A 295 10.79 -10.85 -20.14
C GLY A 295 9.31 -10.88 -20.54
N ILE A 296 8.40 -10.50 -19.64
CA ILE A 296 6.96 -10.39 -19.88
C ILE A 296 6.64 -9.04 -20.54
N ARG A 297 7.40 -8.00 -20.20
CA ARG A 297 7.28 -6.64 -20.73
C ARG A 297 8.60 -6.21 -21.37
N SER A 298 8.50 -5.37 -22.40
CA SER A 298 9.62 -4.65 -23.04
C SER A 298 9.51 -3.16 -22.81
#